data_AF-A0A6M1MQW6-F1
#
_entry.id   AF-A0A6M1MQW6-F1
#
_cell.length_a   1.000
_cell.length_b   1.000
_cell.length_c   1.000
_cell.angle_alpha   90.00
_cell.angle_beta   90.00
_cell.angle_gamma   90.00
#
_symmetry.space_group_name_H-M   'P 1'
#
loop_
_entity.id
_entity.type
_entity.pdbx_description
1 polymer ?
#
loop_
_entity_poly.entity_id
_entity_poly.type
_entity_poly.pdbx_seq_one_letter_code
_entity_poly.pdbx_strand_id
1 'polypeptide(L)' 'MAEVVNLNRFRKEKARAEKRAGAEANAAKHGRTKAEKALEKARAEKAARDLDGHERDRD' A
#
# COMPACT_ATOMS: atom_id res chain seq x y z
N MET A 1 -18.70 -17.29 -36.81
CA MET A 1 -18.20 -15.90 -36.65
C MET A 1 -17.05 -15.96 -35.65
N ALA A 2 -15.84 -15.57 -36.05
CA ALA A 2 -14.70 -15.59 -35.15
C ALA A 2 -14.72 -14.30 -34.31
N GLU A 3 -14.68 -14.44 -32.99
CA GLU A 3 -14.62 -13.32 -32.07
C GLU A 3 -13.19 -12.75 -32.09
N VAL A 4 -13.02 -11.56 -32.66
CA VAL A 4 -11.70 -10.91 -32.74
C VAL A 4 -11.36 -10.33 -31.37
N VAL A 5 -10.66 -11.13 -30.56
CA VAL A 5 -10.22 -10.71 -29.23
C VAL A 5 -8.90 -9.96 -29.28
N ASN A 6 -8.85 -8.79 -28.63
CA ASN A 6 -7.63 -8.01 -28.53
C ASN A 6 -6.66 -8.64 -27.50
N LEU A 7 -5.67 -9.37 -28.01
CA LEU A 7 -4.63 -10.03 -27.22
C LEU A 7 -3.86 -9.07 -26.29
N ASN A 8 -3.66 -7.80 -26.68
CA ASN A 8 -2.98 -6.83 -25.83
C ASN A 8 -3.81 -6.47 -24.59
N ARG A 9 -5.13 -6.34 -24.74
CA ARG A 9 -6.03 -6.11 -23.60
C ARG A 9 -6.01 -7.30 -22.66
N PHE A 10 -6.11 -8.51 -23.19
CA PHE A 10 -6.07 -9.74 -22.39
C PHE A 10 -4.75 -9.88 -21.62
N ARG A 11 -3.60 -9.65 -22.27
CA ARG A 11 -2.29 -9.64 -21.61
C ARG A 11 -2.20 -8.59 -20.49
N LYS A 12 -2.74 -7.39 -20.71
CA LYS A 12 -2.78 -6.34 -19.68
C LYS A 12 -3.67 -6.72 -18.51
N GLU A 13 -4.84 -7.31 -18.77
CA GLU A 13 -5.75 -7.79 -17.72
C GLU A 13 -5.11 -8.91 -16.90
N LYS A 14 -4.46 -9.89 -17.56
CA LYS A 14 -3.69 -10.94 -16.89
C LYS A 14 -2.59 -10.37 -15.98
N ALA A 15 -1.78 -9.45 -16.49
CA ALA A 15 -0.71 -8.80 -15.71
C ALA A 15 -1.26 -8.01 -14.50
N ARG A 16 -2.42 -7.36 -14.65
CA ARG A 16 -3.10 -6.68 -13.52
C ARG A 16 -3.62 -7.68 -12.49
N ALA A 17 -4.17 -8.81 -12.91
CA ALA A 17 -4.66 -9.85 -12.03
C ALA A 17 -3.51 -10.50 -11.22
N GLU A 18 -2.39 -10.84 -11.88
CA GLU A 18 -1.20 -11.37 -11.21
C GLU A 18 -0.65 -10.39 -10.17
N LYS A 19 -0.61 -9.10 -10.50
CA LYS A 19 -0.18 -8.05 -9.57
C LYS A 19 -1.10 -7.94 -8.35
N ARG A 20 -2.42 -8.10 -8.53
CA ARG A 20 -3.40 -8.10 -7.42
C ARG A 20 -3.22 -9.32 -6.53
N ALA A 21 -3.12 -10.52 -7.11
CA ALA A 21 -2.89 -11.75 -6.36
C ALA A 21 -1.60 -11.69 -5.52
N GLY A 22 -0.51 -11.14 -6.08
CA GLY A 22 0.73 -10.91 -5.33
C GLY A 22 0.56 -9.90 -4.19
N ALA A 23 -0.24 -8.85 -4.39
CA ALA A 23 -0.54 -7.87 -3.35
C ALA A 23 -1.38 -8.49 -2.21
N GLU A 24 -2.37 -9.31 -2.54
CA GLU A 24 -3.20 -10.04 -1.57
C GLU A 24 -2.38 -11.05 -0.77
N ALA A 25 -1.52 -11.84 -1.44
CA ALA A 25 -0.62 -12.77 -0.77
C ALA A 25 0.36 -12.04 0.18
N ASN A 26 0.86 -10.87 -0.21
CA ASN A 26 1.72 -10.06 0.64
C ASN A 26 0.94 -9.41 1.80
N ALA A 27 -0.32 -9.03 1.58
CA ALA A 27 -1.20 -8.53 2.65
C ALA A 27 -1.46 -9.63 3.69
N ALA A 28 -1.75 -10.86 3.26
CA ALA A 28 -1.92 -12.01 4.14
C ALA A 28 -0.61 -12.36 4.88
N LYS A 29 0.54 -12.37 4.18
CA LYS A 29 1.84 -12.72 4.78
C LYS A 29 2.37 -11.69 5.75
N HIS A 30 2.13 -10.41 5.50
CA HIS A 30 2.74 -9.33 6.28
C HIS A 30 1.75 -8.63 7.22
N GLY A 31 0.47 -9.00 7.20
CA GLY A 31 -0.59 -8.51 8.08
C GLY A 31 -0.93 -7.02 7.94
N ARG A 32 -0.08 -6.24 7.25
CA ARG A 32 -0.22 -4.81 6.98
C ARG A 32 0.29 -4.53 5.57
N THR A 33 -0.56 -3.88 4.77
CA THR A 33 -0.22 -3.38 3.43
C THR A 33 0.80 -2.23 3.53
N LYS A 34 1.46 -1.91 2.40
CA LYS A 34 2.39 -0.76 2.35
C LYS A 34 1.68 0.56 2.69
N ALA A 35 0.42 0.72 2.28
CA ALA A 35 -0.36 1.91 2.56
C ALA A 35 -0.64 2.05 4.06
N GLU A 36 -1.02 0.97 4.73
CA GLU A 36 -1.24 0.97 6.18
C GLU A 36 0.05 1.27 6.96
N LYS A 37 1.18 0.66 6.57
CA LYS A 37 2.49 0.97 7.17
C LYS A 37 2.88 2.44 6.99
N ALA A 38 2.64 3.01 5.82
CA ALA A 38 2.94 4.42 5.55
C ALA A 38 2.07 5.34 6.40
N LEU A 39 0.78 5.01 6.54
CA LEU A 39 -0.18 5.77 7.33
C LEU A 39 0.14 5.68 8.84
N GLU A 40 0.54 4.51 9.32
CA GLU A 40 0.99 4.32 10.70
C GLU A 40 2.28 5.09 11.00
N LYS A 41 3.25 5.07 10.08
CA LYS A 41 4.49 5.87 10.18
C LYS A 41 4.19 7.37 10.23
N ALA A 42 3.32 7.86 9.35
CA ALA A 42 2.92 9.27 9.34
C ALA A 42 2.20 9.68 10.64
N ARG A 43 1.37 8.79 11.20
CA ARG A 43 0.73 9.02 12.52
C ARG A 43 1.75 9.06 13.64
N ALA A 44 2.72 8.13 13.65
CA ALA A 44 3.78 8.10 14.65
C ALA A 44 4.67 9.35 14.57
N GLU A 45 5.05 9.79 13.36
CA GLU A 45 5.83 11.01 13.14
C GLU A 45 5.06 12.28 13.54
N LYS A 46 3.74 12.31 13.33
CA LYS A 46 2.90 13.40 13.83
C LYS A 46 2.88 13.40 15.36
N ALA A 47 2.62 12.25 15.99
CA ALA A 47 2.59 12.15 17.44
C ALA A 47 3.93 12.53 18.08
N ALA A 48 5.06 12.13 17.47
CA ALA A 48 6.39 12.53 17.91
C ALA A 48 6.60 14.05 17.83
N ARG A 49 6.20 14.68 16.72
CA ARG A 49 6.27 16.16 16.58
C ARG A 49 5.36 16.89 17.55
N ASP A 50 4.16 16.37 17.77
CA ASP A 50 3.21 16.95 18.72
C ASP A 50 3.80 16.87 20.15
N LEU A 51 4.41 15.74 20.52
CA LEU A 51 5.09 15.58 21.81
C LEU A 51 6.31 16.51 21.95
N ASP A 52 7.15 16.60 20.93
CA ASP A 52 8.31 17.49 20.87
C ASP A 52 7.88 18.96 21.04
N GLY A 53 6.82 19.40 20.35
CA GLY A 53 6.24 20.74 20.53
C GLY A 53 5.59 20.97 21.90
N HIS A 54 5.27 19.91 22.64
CA HIS A 54 4.78 19.98 24.01
C HIS A 54 5.89 19.84 25.06
N GLU A 55 7.11 19.48 24.66
CA GLU A 55 8.27 19.44 25.53
C GLU A 55 8.67 20.88 25.84
N ARG A 56 8.29 21.34 27.03
CA ARG A 56 8.81 22.59 27.59
C ARG A 56 10.21 22.26 28.07
N ASP A 57 11.22 22.93 27.50
CA ASP A 57 12.58 22.94 28.04
C ASP A 57 12.48 23.15 29.55
N ARG A 58 12.80 22.08 30.29
CA ARG A 58 12.94 22.16 31.73
C ARG A 58 14.39 22.58 31.97
N ASP A 59 14.56 23.88 32.22
CA ASP A 59 15.73 24.45 32.90
C ASP A 59 16.08 23.66 34.18
#